data_AF-A0A7L8U8Z9-F1
#
_entry.id   AF-A0A7L8U8Z9-F1
#
_cell.length_a   1.000
_cell.length_b   1.000
_cell.length_c   1.000
_cell.angle_alpha   90.00
_cell.angle_beta   90.00
_cell.angle_gamma   90.00
#
_symmetry.space_group_name_H-M   'P 1'
#
loop_
_entity.id
_entity.type
_entity.pdbx_description
1 polymer ?
#
loop_
_entity_poly.entity_id
_entity_poly.type
_entity_poly.pdbx_seq_one_letter_code
_entity_poly.pdbx_strand_id
1 'polypeptide(L)'
;MESKLSLSEFRTRLKNNTEIGSTTAHTEKVRIFPISGTIKPFYGSFDNTSFRLTVNSPKSSTPFIVKGNYKDVNNKVSVDYVIEANNKFQVIWTRYSPIILILVINIFFLFFARGLRRASTIVNLFLLFMAFYSRWNEERKRKKLEQKFISIFEIR
;
A
#
# COMPACT_ATOMS: atom_id res chain seq x y z
N MET A 1 13.17 -14.47 6.91
CA MET A 1 13.41 -13.60 8.08
C MET A 1 12.95 -14.32 9.34
N GLU A 2 13.40 -13.93 10.52
CA GLU A 2 13.02 -14.58 11.78
C GLU A 2 12.26 -13.62 12.68
N SER A 3 11.13 -14.04 13.23
CA SER A 3 10.46 -13.31 14.31
C SER A 3 11.04 -13.74 15.66
N LYS A 4 11.17 -12.78 16.57
CA LYS A 4 11.53 -13.06 17.97
C LYS A 4 10.43 -13.76 18.77
N LEU A 5 9.20 -13.77 18.23
CA LEU A 5 8.02 -14.27 18.92
C LEU A 5 7.95 -15.79 18.86
N SER A 6 7.35 -16.39 19.88
CA SER A 6 6.90 -17.78 19.79
C SER A 6 5.73 -17.91 18.80
N LEU A 7 5.46 -19.13 18.33
CA LEU A 7 4.36 -19.36 17.37
C LEU A 7 2.99 -18.94 17.92
N SER A 8 2.73 -19.19 19.21
CA SER A 8 1.49 -18.82 19.88
C SER A 8 1.34 -17.30 20.03
N GLU A 9 2.42 -16.61 20.39
CA GLU A 9 2.47 -15.14 20.46
C GLU A 9 2.27 -14.51 19.09
N PHE A 10 2.93 -15.05 18.06
CA PHE A 10 2.81 -14.56 16.69
C PHE A 10 1.35 -14.63 16.20
N ARG A 11 0.68 -15.77 16.42
CA ARG A 11 -0.75 -15.96 16.09
C ARG A 11 -1.66 -15.05 16.90
N THR A 12 -1.36 -14.86 18.19
CA THR A 12 -2.12 -13.94 19.05
C THR A 12 -1.97 -12.50 18.57
N ARG A 13 -0.77 -12.08 18.19
CA ARG A 13 -0.53 -10.76 17.60
C ARG A 13 -1.23 -10.61 16.25
N LEU A 14 -1.24 -11.63 15.39
CA LEU A 14 -2.02 -11.61 14.15
C LEU A 14 -3.51 -11.35 14.45
N LYS A 15 -4.11 -12.10 15.38
CA LYS A 15 -5.53 -11.95 15.76
C LYS A 15 -5.85 -10.58 16.37
N ASN A 16 -4.98 -10.09 17.25
CA ASN A 16 -5.22 -8.82 17.95
C ASN A 16 -5.01 -7.60 17.03
N ASN A 17 -4.05 -7.69 16.09
CA ASN A 17 -3.67 -6.58 15.22
C ASN A 17 -4.34 -6.60 13.84
N THR A 18 -5.06 -7.68 13.49
CA THR A 18 -5.74 -7.82 12.20
C THR A 18 -7.25 -7.81 12.36
N GLU A 19 -7.89 -6.95 11.60
CA GLU A 19 -9.33 -7.01 11.37
C GLU A 19 -9.61 -7.95 10.20
N ILE A 20 -10.44 -8.98 10.43
CA ILE A 20 -10.65 -10.06 9.46
C ILE A 20 -11.50 -9.52 8.29
N GLY A 21 -11.03 -9.75 7.07
CA GLY A 21 -11.80 -9.47 5.85
C GLY A 21 -11.03 -9.73 4.57
N SER A 22 -11.69 -9.49 3.43
CA SER A 22 -11.11 -9.78 2.12
C SER A 22 -10.20 -8.63 1.66
N THR A 23 -8.95 -8.98 1.35
CA THR A 23 -8.00 -8.07 0.72
C THR A 23 -8.22 -7.94 -0.80
N THR A 24 -8.98 -8.86 -1.41
CA THR A 24 -9.22 -9.01 -2.86
C THR A 24 -10.52 -8.38 -3.36
N ALA A 25 -11.38 -7.89 -2.46
CA ALA A 25 -12.67 -7.31 -2.84
C ALA A 25 -12.51 -5.91 -3.45
N HIS A 26 -12.27 -5.90 -4.76
CA HIS A 26 -12.84 -5.01 -5.78
C HIS A 26 -13.31 -3.62 -5.27
N THR A 27 -12.50 -2.61 -5.58
CA THR A 27 -12.86 -1.23 -5.98
C THR A 27 -13.79 -0.35 -5.13
N GLU A 28 -14.74 -0.82 -4.32
CA GLU A 28 -15.92 0.03 -4.03
C GLU A 28 -16.47 0.05 -2.61
N LYS A 29 -15.69 -0.34 -1.59
CA LYS A 29 -16.10 -0.01 -0.21
C LYS A 29 -15.04 0.88 0.42
N VAL A 30 -15.23 2.20 0.24
CA VAL A 30 -14.92 3.15 1.30
C VAL A 30 -15.45 2.50 2.58
N ARG A 31 -14.52 2.09 3.44
CA ARG A 31 -14.84 1.38 4.67
C ARG A 31 -15.87 2.23 5.42
N ILE A 32 -17.10 1.73 5.54
CA ILE A 32 -18.03 2.27 6.52
C ILE A 32 -17.39 1.91 7.86
N PHE A 33 -16.93 2.95 8.55
CA PHE A 33 -16.17 2.90 9.78
C PHE A 33 -16.73 1.85 10.75
N PRO A 34 -15.90 1.15 11.55
CA PRO A 34 -16.41 0.44 12.69
C PRO A 34 -17.14 1.46 13.59
N ILE A 35 -18.42 1.21 13.84
CA ILE A 35 -19.33 2.08 14.60
C ILE A 35 -18.88 2.19 16.08
N SER A 36 -17.97 1.31 16.53
CA SER A 36 -17.29 1.39 17.82
C SER A 36 -16.02 0.52 17.85
N GLY A 37 -15.01 0.94 18.61
CA GLY A 37 -13.80 0.14 18.94
C GLY A 37 -12.46 0.70 18.44
N THR A 38 -11.37 0.16 18.97
CA THR A 38 -9.98 0.50 18.59
C THR A 38 -9.70 0.04 17.17
N ILE A 39 -9.27 0.96 16.29
CA ILE A 39 -8.90 0.64 14.91
C ILE A 39 -7.66 -0.26 14.92
N LYS A 40 -7.85 -1.53 14.53
CA LYS A 40 -6.73 -2.47 14.39
C LYS A 40 -5.76 -2.00 13.32
N PRO A 41 -4.44 -2.19 13.49
CA PRO A 41 -3.45 -1.67 12.55
C PRO A 41 -3.45 -2.31 11.16
N PHE A 42 -3.92 -3.56 11.03
CA PHE A 42 -4.00 -4.30 9.78
C PHE A 42 -5.43 -4.74 9.45
N TYR A 43 -5.68 -4.93 8.17
CA TYR A 43 -6.88 -5.54 7.62
C TYR A 43 -6.49 -6.69 6.70
N GLY A 44 -7.20 -7.81 6.76
CA GLY A 44 -7.04 -8.90 5.82
C GLY A 44 -7.35 -10.27 6.41
N SER A 45 -6.73 -11.31 5.85
CA SER A 45 -6.97 -12.70 6.24
C SER A 45 -5.67 -13.38 6.61
N PHE A 46 -5.74 -14.34 7.53
CA PHE A 46 -4.61 -15.19 7.88
C PHE A 46 -5.14 -16.55 8.33
N ASP A 47 -4.32 -17.56 8.10
CA ASP A 47 -4.55 -18.96 8.46
C ASP A 47 -3.40 -19.44 9.37
N ASN A 48 -3.33 -20.74 9.59
CA ASN A 48 -2.32 -21.36 10.46
C ASN A 48 -0.89 -21.31 9.90
N THR A 49 -0.75 -21.06 8.59
CA THR A 49 0.53 -21.10 7.86
C THR A 49 0.76 -19.88 6.97
N SER A 50 -0.29 -19.18 6.57
CA SER A 50 -0.24 -18.07 5.63
C SER A 50 -0.95 -16.83 6.15
N PHE A 51 -0.56 -15.66 5.64
CA PHE A 51 -1.26 -14.40 5.91
C PHE A 51 -1.26 -13.50 4.69
N ARG A 52 -2.26 -12.62 4.65
CA ARG A 52 -2.42 -11.59 3.63
C ARG A 52 -3.02 -10.34 4.27
N LEU A 53 -2.17 -9.34 4.51
CA LEU A 53 -2.47 -8.18 5.34
C LEU A 53 -2.22 -6.88 4.57
N THR A 54 -3.04 -5.87 4.82
CA THR A 54 -2.80 -4.49 4.39
C THR A 54 -2.97 -3.53 5.55
N VAL A 55 -2.50 -2.28 5.40
CA VAL A 55 -2.70 -1.26 6.44
C VAL A 55 -4.20 -0.98 6.57
N ASN A 56 -4.71 -0.97 7.79
CA ASN A 56 -6.06 -0.47 8.03
C ASN A 56 -6.03 1.06 7.97
N SER A 57 -6.65 1.65 6.95
CA SER A 57 -6.73 3.10 6.76
C SER A 57 -8.18 3.53 6.51
N PRO A 58 -8.74 4.43 7.33
CA PRO A 58 -10.09 4.97 7.09
C PRO A 58 -10.13 5.97 5.93
N LYS A 59 -9.00 6.56 5.54
CA LYS A 59 -8.95 7.71 4.63
C LYS A 59 -8.55 7.36 3.18
N SER A 60 -8.08 6.14 2.91
CA SER A 60 -7.60 5.80 1.56
C SER A 60 -7.46 4.30 1.33
N SER A 61 -7.70 3.86 0.09
CA SER A 61 -7.27 2.52 -0.35
C SER A 61 -5.76 2.36 -0.20
N THR A 62 -5.35 1.19 0.29
CA THR A 62 -3.95 0.84 0.48
C THR A 62 -3.49 0.02 -0.71
N PRO A 63 -2.57 0.55 -1.55
CA PRO A 63 -2.21 -0.11 -2.80
C PRO A 63 -1.34 -1.35 -2.58
N PHE A 64 -0.85 -1.60 -1.36
CA PHE A 64 0.09 -2.68 -1.05
C PHE A 64 -0.49 -3.67 -0.05
N ILE A 65 -0.10 -4.94 -0.21
CA ILE A 65 -0.40 -6.06 0.67
C ILE A 65 0.92 -6.73 1.03
N VAL A 66 1.09 -7.06 2.31
CA VAL A 66 2.09 -8.03 2.76
C VAL A 66 1.42 -9.40 2.75
N LYS A 67 1.92 -10.30 1.92
CA LYS A 67 1.50 -11.70 1.95
C LYS A 67 2.70 -12.58 2.22
N GLY A 68 2.48 -13.69 2.89
CA GLY A 68 3.57 -14.55 3.28
C GLY A 68 3.12 -15.79 4.00
N ASN A 69 4.10 -16.62 4.32
CA ASN A 69 3.94 -17.82 5.12
C ASN A 69 4.79 -17.71 6.38
N TYR A 70 4.37 -18.42 7.42
CA TYR A 70 5.11 -18.54 8.66
C TYR A 70 5.10 -19.98 9.15
N LYS A 71 6.23 -20.41 9.70
CA LYS A 71 6.40 -21.76 10.26
C LYS A 71 7.31 -21.72 11.48
N ASP A 72 7.13 -22.68 12.37
CA ASP A 72 8.07 -22.91 13.46
C ASP A 72 9.27 -23.72 12.96
N VAL A 73 10.47 -23.20 13.20
CA VAL A 73 11.74 -23.86 12.92
C VAL A 73 12.58 -23.75 14.19
N ASN A 74 12.78 -24.88 14.87
CA ASN A 74 13.60 -24.96 16.08
C ASN A 74 13.18 -23.95 17.17
N ASN A 75 11.88 -23.89 17.48
CA ASN A 75 11.30 -23.02 18.51
C ASN A 75 11.41 -21.52 18.19
N LYS A 76 11.54 -21.19 16.89
CA LYS A 76 11.57 -19.83 16.35
C LYS A 76 10.65 -19.71 15.14
N VAL A 77 9.94 -18.60 15.03
CA VAL A 77 9.04 -18.38 13.90
C VAL A 77 9.81 -17.84 12.70
N SER A 78 9.96 -18.67 11.67
CA SER A 78 10.46 -18.25 10.37
C SER A 78 9.31 -17.64 9.57
N VAL A 79 9.51 -16.40 9.11
CA VAL A 79 8.53 -15.65 8.32
C VAL A 79 9.13 -15.37 6.95
N ASP A 80 8.43 -15.81 5.91
CA ASP A 80 8.72 -15.49 4.52
C ASP A 80 7.57 -14.64 3.98
N TYR A 81 7.87 -13.43 3.52
CA TYR A 81 6.85 -12.50 3.06
C TYR A 81 7.33 -11.68 1.86
N VAL A 82 6.36 -11.27 1.06
CA VAL A 82 6.55 -10.39 -0.08
C VAL A 82 5.50 -9.28 -0.02
N ILE A 83 5.92 -8.07 -0.38
CA ILE A 83 5.03 -6.93 -0.52
C ILE A 83 4.60 -6.83 -1.98
N GLU A 84 3.31 -7.04 -2.23
CA GLU A 84 2.73 -6.95 -3.57
C GLU A 84 1.76 -5.78 -3.68
N ALA A 85 1.56 -5.31 -4.90
CA ALA A 85 0.46 -4.40 -5.20
C ALA A 85 -0.87 -5.16 -5.08
N ASN A 86 -1.83 -4.62 -4.32
CA ASN A 86 -3.18 -5.16 -4.27
C ASN A 86 -3.86 -5.07 -5.63
N ASN A 87 -3.78 -3.87 -6.24
CA ASN A 87 -4.28 -3.62 -7.57
C ASN A 87 -3.13 -3.18 -8.48
N LYS A 88 -2.71 -4.09 -9.36
CA LYS A 88 -1.66 -3.81 -10.37
C LYS A 88 -2.04 -2.63 -11.26
N PHE A 89 -3.33 -2.47 -11.61
CA PHE A 89 -3.80 -1.33 -12.41
C PHE A 89 -3.64 0.00 -11.67
N GLN A 90 -3.93 0.03 -10.36
CA GLN A 90 -3.76 1.24 -9.56
C GLN A 90 -2.29 1.66 -9.51
N VAL A 91 -1.37 0.71 -9.35
CA VAL A 91 0.08 0.97 -9.35
C VAL A 91 0.56 1.45 -10.72
N ILE A 92 0.14 0.77 -11.80
CA ILE A 92 0.45 1.18 -13.18
C ILE A 92 -0.09 2.59 -13.44
N TRP A 93 -1.36 2.85 -13.12
CA TRP A 93 -1.96 4.16 -13.31
C TRP A 93 -1.26 5.25 -12.49
N THR A 94 -0.92 4.99 -11.23
CA THR A 94 -0.21 5.94 -10.36
C THR A 94 1.18 6.27 -10.91
N ARG A 95 1.85 5.29 -11.53
CA ARG A 95 3.18 5.45 -12.14
C ARG A 95 3.14 6.19 -13.48
N TYR A 96 2.20 5.87 -14.36
CA TYR A 96 2.17 6.38 -15.73
C TYR A 96 1.24 7.58 -15.95
N SER A 97 0.22 7.78 -15.11
CA SER A 97 -0.71 8.92 -15.25
C SER A 97 -0.03 10.28 -15.30
N PRO A 98 1.04 10.59 -14.54
CA PRO A 98 1.69 11.89 -14.65
C PRO A 98 2.36 12.08 -16.02
N ILE A 99 2.92 11.02 -16.61
CA ILE A 99 3.57 11.07 -17.92
C ILE A 99 2.52 11.27 -19.02
N ILE A 100 1.43 10.49 -18.97
CA ILE A 100 0.31 10.62 -19.90
C ILE A 100 -0.28 12.04 -19.82
N LEU A 101 -0.45 12.57 -18.61
CA LEU A 101 -0.99 13.90 -18.38
C LEU A 101 -0.08 15.01 -18.95
N ILE A 102 1.25 14.87 -18.83
CA ILE A 102 2.21 15.75 -19.50
C ILE A 102 2.00 15.73 -21.02
N LEU A 103 1.91 14.55 -21.64
CA LEU A 103 1.72 14.44 -23.10
C LEU A 103 0.41 15.10 -23.55
N VAL A 104 -0.70 14.76 -22.90
CA VAL A 104 -2.03 15.29 -23.24
C VAL A 104 -2.07 16.80 -23.08
N ILE A 105 -1.52 17.34 -22.00
CA ILE A 105 -1.51 18.77 -21.74
C ILE A 105 -0.62 19.52 -22.75
N ASN A 106 0.54 18.97 -23.11
CA ASN A 106 1.39 19.59 -24.13
C ASN A 106 0.72 19.61 -25.51
N ILE A 107 0.03 18.53 -25.88
CA ILE A 107 -0.80 18.49 -27.10
C ILE A 107 -1.90 19.56 -27.03
N PHE A 108 -2.60 19.67 -25.90
CA PHE A 108 -3.62 20.70 -25.70
C PHE A 108 -3.06 22.12 -25.88
N PHE A 109 -1.89 22.43 -25.30
CA PHE A 109 -1.24 23.73 -25.48
C PHE A 109 -0.83 24.01 -26.93
N LEU A 110 -0.42 22.98 -27.68
CA LEU A 110 -0.02 23.10 -29.09
C LEU A 110 -1.20 23.43 -30.02
N PHE A 111 -2.37 22.85 -29.77
CA PHE A 111 -3.54 23.00 -30.64
C PHE A 111 -4.50 24.11 -30.20
N PHE A 112 -4.74 24.27 -28.89
CA PHE A 112 -5.81 25.13 -28.38
C PHE A 112 -5.35 26.39 -27.66
N ALA A 113 -4.13 26.42 -27.09
CA ALA A 113 -3.63 27.55 -26.30
C ALA A 113 -2.32 28.15 -26.87
N ARG A 114 -2.25 28.26 -28.20
CA ARG A 114 -1.11 28.86 -28.91
C ARG A 114 -0.87 30.29 -28.41
N GLY A 115 0.26 30.50 -27.74
CA GLY A 115 0.68 31.80 -27.20
C GLY A 115 0.88 31.84 -25.68
N LEU A 116 0.29 30.90 -24.93
CA LEU A 116 0.43 30.84 -23.46
C LEU A 116 1.72 30.11 -23.01
N ARG A 117 2.89 30.54 -23.51
CA ARG A 117 4.19 29.90 -23.20
C ARG A 117 4.48 29.86 -21.70
N ARG A 118 4.21 30.94 -20.96
CA ARG A 118 4.43 31.00 -19.50
C ARG A 118 3.54 30.00 -18.75
N ALA A 119 2.27 29.87 -19.13
CA ALA A 119 1.35 28.93 -18.50
C ALA A 119 1.75 27.47 -18.77
N SER A 120 2.15 27.16 -20.02
CA SER A 120 2.64 25.83 -20.39
C SER A 120 3.86 25.42 -19.54
N THR A 121 4.83 26.32 -19.34
CA THR A 121 5.99 26.05 -18.48
C THR A 121 5.61 25.77 -17.03
N ILE A 122 4.72 26.59 -16.45
CA ILE A 122 4.26 26.42 -15.05
C ILE A 122 3.55 25.07 -14.88
N VAL A 123 2.64 24.74 -15.81
CA VAL A 123 1.89 23.49 -15.77
C VAL A 123 2.83 22.29 -15.93
N ASN A 124 3.78 22.34 -16.88
CA ASN A 124 4.76 21.26 -17.06
C ASN A 124 5.64 21.05 -15.81
N LEU A 125 6.08 22.13 -15.16
CA LEU A 125 6.84 22.05 -13.92
C LEU A 125 6.01 21.43 -12.79
N PHE A 126 4.74 21.84 -12.66
CA PHE A 126 3.81 21.26 -11.70
C PHE A 126 3.58 19.77 -11.94
N LEU A 127 3.39 19.35 -13.20
CA LEU A 127 3.21 17.95 -13.56
C LEU A 127 4.45 17.11 -13.29
N LEU A 128 5.65 17.66 -13.55
CA LEU A 128 6.91 17.01 -13.23
C LEU A 128 7.06 16.82 -11.72
N PHE A 129 6.70 17.83 -10.93
CA PHE A 129 6.64 17.70 -9.47
C PHE A 129 5.63 16.63 -9.04
N MET A 130 4.43 16.60 -9.63
CA MET A 130 3.43 15.57 -9.36
C MET A 130 3.91 14.16 -9.72
N ALA A 131 4.66 14.00 -10.81
CA ALA A 131 5.26 12.73 -11.19
C ALA A 131 6.25 12.24 -10.13
N PHE A 132 7.13 13.13 -9.66
CA PHE A 132 8.09 12.81 -8.60
C PHE A 132 7.39 12.51 -7.27
N TYR A 133 6.44 13.36 -6.88
CA TYR A 133 5.66 13.21 -5.66
C TYR A 133 4.88 11.89 -5.64
N SER A 134 4.25 11.53 -6.77
CA SER A 134 3.51 10.26 -6.92
C SER A 134 4.41 9.06 -6.60
N ARG A 135 5.57 8.98 -7.26
CA ARG A 135 6.53 7.89 -7.06
C ARG A 135 7.10 7.85 -5.64
N TRP A 136 7.41 9.02 -5.08
CA TRP A 136 7.90 9.12 -3.70
C TRP A 136 6.85 8.69 -2.68
N ASN A 137 5.60 9.14 -2.85
CA ASN A 137 4.50 8.80 -1.96
C ASN A 137 4.16 7.30 -2.01
N GLU A 138 4.20 6.69 -3.20
CA GLU A 138 4.03 5.26 -3.38
C GLU A 138 5.09 4.47 -2.59
N GLU A 139 6.37 4.83 -2.73
CA GLU A 139 7.48 4.20 -2.02
C GLU A 139 7.35 4.36 -0.50
N ARG A 140 6.94 5.55 -0.03
CA ARG A 140 6.68 5.79 1.40
C ARG A 140 5.55 4.92 1.93
N LYS A 141 4.47 4.72 1.17
CA LYS A 141 3.36 3.85 1.58
C LYS A 141 3.81 2.39 1.71
N ARG A 142 4.63 1.92 0.76
CA ARG A 142 5.24 0.57 0.79
C ARG A 142 6.10 0.38 2.04
N LYS A 143 7.06 1.27 2.26
CA LYS A 143 7.97 1.21 3.42
C LYS A 143 7.21 1.33 4.75
N LYS A 144 6.17 2.18 4.82
CA LYS A 144 5.36 2.32 6.03
C LYS A 144 4.61 1.03 6.38
N LEU A 145 4.08 0.31 5.38
CA LEU A 145 3.45 -0.99 5.60
C LEU A 145 4.47 -2.02 6.11
N GLU A 146 5.63 -2.09 5.46
CA GLU A 146 6.73 -2.98 5.82
C GLU A 146 7.23 -2.74 7.25
N GLN A 147 7.57 -1.48 7.57
CA GLN A 147 8.05 -1.09 8.89
C GLN A 147 7.04 -1.42 9.99
N LYS A 148 5.74 -1.17 9.74
CA LYS A 148 4.67 -1.49 10.69
C LYS A 148 4.52 -2.99 10.88
N PHE A 149 4.68 -3.77 9.81
CA PHE A 149 4.67 -5.23 9.87
C PHE A 149 5.87 -5.75 10.69
N ILE A 150 7.08 -5.33 10.33
CA ILE A 150 8.31 -5.68 11.03
C ILE A 150 8.24 -5.30 12.53
N SER A 151 7.73 -4.12 12.86
CA SER A 151 7.67 -3.65 14.25
C SER A 151 6.68 -4.45 15.09
N ILE A 152 5.50 -4.76 14.56
CA ILE A 152 4.45 -5.49 15.30
C ILE A 152 4.83 -6.96 15.48
N PHE A 153 5.49 -7.55 14.49
CA PHE A 153 5.87 -8.97 14.51
C PHE A 153 7.32 -9.21 14.93
N GLU A 154 8.06 -8.17 15.31
CA GLU A 154 9.46 -8.24 15.76
C GLU A 154 10.36 -9.08 14.85
N ILE A 155 10.25 -8.83 13.55
CA ILE A 155 10.99 -9.55 12.52
C ILE A 155 12.40 -8.96 12.41
N ARG A 156 13.43 -9.81 12.34
CA ARG A 156 14.82 -9.47 12.06
C ARG A 156 15.32 -10.17 10.79
#